data_AF-A0A0A9WU09-F1
#
_entry.id   AF-A0A0A9WU09-F1
#
_cell.length_a   1.000
_cell.length_b   1.000
_cell.length_c   1.000
_cell.angle_alpha   90.00
_cell.angle_beta   90.00
_cell.angle_gamma   90.00
#
_symmetry.space_group_name_H-M   'P 1'
#
loop_
_entity.id
_entity.type
_entity.pdbx_description
1 polymer ?
#
loop_
_entity_poly.entity_id
_entity_poly.type
_entity_poly.pdbx_seq_one_letter_code
_entity_poly.pdbx_strand_id
1 'polypeptide(L)'
;PPSSSATHSDENTPELQHPQPHANRLGNGGGAAGTGSSGSGGGKGKSRQGKLVRLNINARERRRMHDLNDALDELRSVIPYAHSPSVRKLSKIATLLLAKNYILMQANALEELRRLITYLQAQGPMAMPPGFDLHAAMFPGKALEASTLSQDSSPDGPLT
;
A
#
# COMPACT_ATOMS: atom_id res chain seq x y z
N PRO A 1 20.65 -22.91 55.99
CA PRO A 1 20.07 -22.79 54.64
C PRO A 1 19.12 -23.95 54.32
N PRO A 2 17.83 -23.65 54.08
CA PRO A 2 17.29 -24.01 52.78
C PRO A 2 16.45 -22.89 52.13
N SER A 3 16.45 -22.93 50.80
CA SER A 3 15.84 -22.03 49.84
C SER A 3 14.31 -22.06 49.88
N SER A 4 13.65 -20.94 49.53
CA SER A 4 12.21 -20.93 49.24
C SER A 4 11.89 -19.96 48.10
N SER A 5 11.39 -20.57 47.04
CA SER A 5 10.96 -20.07 45.74
C SER A 5 9.79 -19.09 45.81
N ALA A 6 9.90 -18.00 45.06
CA ALA A 6 8.83 -17.06 44.80
C ALA A 6 7.80 -17.66 43.81
N THR A 7 6.54 -17.77 44.23
CA THR A 7 5.38 -17.92 43.34
C THR A 7 4.64 -16.59 43.33
N HIS A 8 4.81 -15.80 42.27
CA HIS A 8 4.04 -14.59 42.01
C HIS A 8 2.97 -14.94 40.96
N SER A 9 1.76 -15.23 41.42
CA SER A 9 0.57 -15.34 40.57
C SER A 9 -0.07 -13.96 40.49
N ASP A 10 0.15 -13.22 39.40
CA ASP A 10 -0.61 -12.01 39.08
C ASP A 10 -1.18 -12.19 37.65
N GLU A 11 -2.03 -13.21 37.52
CA GLU A 11 -2.89 -13.41 36.37
C GLU A 11 -4.09 -12.46 36.52
N ASN A 12 -4.01 -11.27 35.93
CA ASN A 12 -5.19 -10.41 35.78
C ASN A 12 -5.28 -9.89 34.35
N THR A 13 -5.77 -10.79 33.51
CA THR A 13 -6.09 -10.67 32.09
C THR A 13 -7.36 -9.81 31.94
N PRO A 14 -7.34 -8.68 31.20
CA PRO A 14 -8.58 -8.02 30.83
C PRO A 14 -9.29 -8.83 29.75
N GLU A 15 -10.45 -9.36 30.11
CA GLU A 15 -11.34 -10.21 29.34
C GLU A 15 -11.76 -9.59 28.00
N LEU A 16 -11.73 -10.43 26.96
CA LEU A 16 -12.19 -10.18 25.60
C LEU A 16 -13.72 -10.10 25.54
N GLN A 17 -14.21 -9.22 24.67
CA GLN A 17 -15.59 -9.13 24.21
C GLN A 17 -16.06 -10.48 23.60
N HIS A 18 -17.17 -11.06 24.10
CA HIS A 18 -18.30 -11.72 23.38
C HIS A 18 -19.03 -12.77 24.27
N PRO A 19 -20.37 -12.73 24.45
CA PRO A 19 -21.13 -13.83 25.03
C PRO A 19 -21.74 -14.76 23.95
N GLN A 20 -21.54 -16.07 24.11
CA GLN A 20 -22.34 -17.14 23.47
C GLN A 20 -22.91 -18.03 24.59
N PRO A 21 -24.19 -18.48 24.54
CA PRO A 21 -24.83 -19.16 25.65
C PRO A 21 -24.72 -20.69 25.52
N HIS A 22 -24.34 -21.37 26.61
CA HIS A 22 -24.64 -22.79 26.80
C HIS A 22 -24.77 -23.11 28.29
N ALA A 23 -25.90 -23.73 28.62
CA ALA A 23 -26.34 -24.08 29.96
C ALA A 23 -25.68 -25.38 30.47
N ASN A 24 -25.29 -25.42 31.76
CA ASN A 24 -25.79 -26.39 32.76
C ASN A 24 -25.05 -26.29 34.11
N ARG A 25 -25.74 -25.69 35.10
CA ARG A 25 -26.13 -26.25 36.41
C ARG A 25 -25.28 -27.41 37.01
N LEU A 26 -24.67 -27.19 38.19
CA LEU A 26 -24.99 -27.79 39.51
C LEU A 26 -23.80 -27.81 40.51
N GLY A 27 -24.08 -27.34 41.74
CA GLY A 27 -23.46 -27.76 43.02
C GLY A 27 -22.19 -27.02 43.46
N ASN A 28 -21.87 -26.79 44.74
CA ASN A 28 -22.52 -26.94 46.05
C ASN A 28 -21.47 -26.48 47.11
N GLY A 29 -21.90 -25.87 48.23
CA GLY A 29 -21.10 -25.67 49.47
C GLY A 29 -20.19 -24.43 49.46
N GLY A 30 -20.36 -23.43 50.34
CA GLY A 30 -20.20 -23.47 51.80
C GLY A 30 -18.96 -22.60 52.13
N GLY A 31 -19.07 -21.37 52.61
CA GLY A 31 -19.35 -21.01 54.00
C GLY A 31 -18.04 -20.79 54.77
N ALA A 32 -17.66 -19.52 55.04
CA ALA A 32 -16.90 -19.13 56.24
C ALA A 32 -16.72 -17.60 56.29
N ALA A 33 -17.12 -17.04 57.44
CA ALA A 33 -16.90 -15.66 57.81
C ALA A 33 -15.40 -15.36 58.04
N GLY A 34 -14.97 -14.17 57.64
CA GLY A 34 -13.67 -13.61 57.95
C GLY A 34 -13.80 -12.12 58.21
N THR A 35 -14.21 -11.77 59.43
CA THR A 35 -14.12 -10.41 59.97
C THR A 35 -12.65 -10.04 60.15
N GLY A 36 -12.15 -9.16 59.30
CA GLY A 36 -10.85 -8.51 59.42
C GLY A 36 -11.01 -7.01 59.58
N SER A 37 -10.95 -6.56 60.84
CA SER A 37 -11.05 -5.16 61.26
C SER A 37 -9.87 -4.31 60.78
N SER A 38 -10.19 -3.07 60.40
CA SER A 38 -9.42 -1.83 60.60
C SER A 38 -7.93 -1.80 60.22
N GLY A 39 -7.64 -1.05 59.15
CA GLY A 39 -6.34 -0.43 58.90
C GLY A 39 -6.51 0.92 58.18
N SER A 40 -6.80 1.95 58.97
CA SER A 40 -6.56 3.37 58.66
C SER A 40 -5.13 3.54 58.11
N GLY A 41 -4.76 4.40 57.17
CA GLY A 41 -5.36 5.57 56.58
C GLY A 41 -4.27 6.25 55.73
N GLY A 42 -4.67 7.20 54.87
CA GLY A 42 -3.83 8.32 54.44
C GLY A 42 -2.55 8.03 53.64
N GLY A 43 -2.67 7.82 52.32
CA GLY A 43 -1.49 7.91 51.42
C GLY A 43 -1.69 7.33 50.01
N LYS A 44 -2.64 6.40 49.86
CA LYS A 44 -2.90 5.64 48.62
C LYS A 44 -3.59 6.42 47.48
N GLY A 45 -3.98 7.68 47.67
CA GLY A 45 -4.66 8.50 46.65
C GLY A 45 -3.70 9.00 45.56
N LYS A 46 -2.62 9.67 45.97
CA LYS A 46 -1.59 10.21 45.06
C LYS A 46 -0.88 9.10 44.25
N SER A 47 -0.60 7.95 44.86
CA SER A 47 0.05 6.83 44.17
C SER A 47 -0.89 6.11 43.19
N ARG A 48 -2.20 6.01 43.49
CA ARG A 48 -3.20 5.48 42.55
C ARG A 48 -3.43 6.43 41.38
N GLN A 49 -3.48 7.74 41.62
CA GLN A 49 -3.55 8.74 40.54
C GLN A 49 -2.34 8.62 39.61
N GLY A 50 -1.12 8.52 40.18
CA GLY A 50 0.10 8.34 39.40
C GLY A 50 0.13 7.05 38.58
N LYS A 51 -0.39 5.94 39.12
CA LYS A 51 -0.57 4.68 38.38
C LYS A 51 -1.55 4.86 37.21
N LEU A 52 -2.69 5.49 37.44
CA LEU A 52 -3.68 5.77 36.39
C LEU A 52 -3.11 6.65 35.27
N VAL A 53 -2.35 7.69 35.61
CA VAL A 53 -1.70 8.56 34.62
C VAL A 53 -0.72 7.76 33.77
N ARG A 54 0.14 6.92 34.39
CA ARG A 54 1.06 6.03 33.67
C ARG A 54 0.33 5.07 32.73
N LEU A 55 -0.76 4.45 33.21
CA LEU A 55 -1.58 3.55 32.39
C LEU A 55 -2.21 4.27 31.19
N ASN A 56 -2.76 5.47 31.40
CA ASN A 56 -3.31 6.29 30.32
C ASN A 56 -2.26 6.72 29.29
N ILE A 57 -1.05 7.06 29.74
CA ILE A 57 0.08 7.37 28.85
C ILE A 57 0.43 6.13 28.01
N ASN A 58 0.59 4.96 28.64
CA ASN A 58 0.92 3.72 27.94
C ASN A 58 -0.16 3.30 26.95
N ALA A 59 -1.44 3.47 27.32
CA ALA A 59 -2.57 3.18 26.43
C ALA A 59 -2.60 4.13 25.23
N ARG A 60 -2.20 5.39 25.40
CA ARG A 60 -2.07 6.35 24.30
C ARG A 60 -0.90 6.00 23.39
N GLU A 61 0.25 5.62 23.94
CA GLU A 61 1.41 5.23 23.13
C GLU A 61 1.16 3.95 22.35
N ARG A 62 0.43 2.98 22.93
CA ARG A 62 -0.02 1.79 22.20
C ARG A 62 -0.85 2.17 20.98
N ARG A 63 -1.83 3.06 21.13
CA ARG A 63 -2.64 3.57 20.01
C ARG A 63 -1.77 4.23 18.95
N ARG A 64 -0.89 5.15 19.33
CA ARG A 64 0.06 5.80 18.41
C ARG A 64 0.93 4.78 17.65
N MET A 65 1.37 3.72 18.33
CA MET A 65 2.15 2.66 17.70
C MET A 65 1.32 1.76 16.77
N HIS A 66 0.04 1.55 17.05
CA HIS A 66 -0.89 0.89 16.13
C HIS A 66 -1.06 1.71 14.86
N ASP A 67 -1.40 3.00 14.97
CA ASP A 67 -1.56 3.90 13.83
C ASP A 67 -0.30 3.93 12.94
N LEU A 68 0.88 3.97 13.56
CA LEU A 68 2.16 3.92 12.85
C LEU A 68 2.38 2.58 12.12
N ASN A 69 2.04 1.47 12.76
CA ASN A 69 2.20 0.15 12.14
C ASN A 69 1.20 -0.05 11.00
N ASP A 70 -0.01 0.50 11.12
CA ASP A 70 -1.04 0.47 10.08
C ASP A 70 -0.57 1.24 8.84
N ALA A 71 -0.03 2.45 9.02
CA ALA A 71 0.58 3.21 7.93
C ALA A 71 1.77 2.48 7.27
N LEU A 72 2.56 1.72 8.04
CA LEU A 72 3.65 0.91 7.50
C LEU A 72 3.13 -0.32 6.74
N ASP A 73 2.00 -0.90 7.14
CA ASP A 73 1.34 -1.99 6.41
C ASP A 73 0.70 -1.47 5.12
N GLU A 74 0.11 -0.26 5.14
CA GLU A 74 -0.34 0.45 3.94
C GLU A 74 0.82 0.68 2.96
N LEU A 75 1.98 1.13 3.45
CA LEU A 75 3.17 1.27 2.61
C LEU A 75 3.60 -0.07 1.98
N ARG A 76 3.47 -1.21 2.68
CA ARG A 76 3.79 -2.52 2.10
C ARG A 76 2.86 -2.89 0.94
N SER A 77 1.61 -2.46 0.99
CA SER A 77 0.62 -2.77 -0.06
C SER A 77 1.03 -2.20 -1.42
N VAL A 78 1.70 -1.05 -1.44
CA VAL A 78 2.15 -0.38 -2.67
C VAL A 78 3.55 -0.81 -3.13
N ILE A 79 4.28 -1.58 -2.32
CA ILE A 79 5.60 -2.10 -2.72
C ILE A 79 5.39 -3.32 -3.65
N PRO A 80 6.01 -3.34 -4.84
CA PRO A 80 5.91 -4.46 -5.76
C PRO A 80 6.34 -5.78 -5.11
N TYR A 81 5.55 -6.83 -5.35
CA TYR A 81 5.81 -8.21 -4.89
C TYR A 81 5.86 -8.41 -3.36
N ALA A 82 5.65 -7.36 -2.56
CA ALA A 82 5.72 -7.43 -1.10
C ALA A 82 4.43 -7.94 -0.43
N HIS A 83 3.30 -7.99 -1.15
CA HIS A 83 1.97 -8.27 -0.60
C HIS A 83 1.37 -9.61 -1.09
N SER A 84 2.18 -10.55 -1.56
CA SER A 84 1.70 -11.87 -1.96
C SER A 84 1.29 -12.72 -0.74
N PRO A 85 0.16 -13.43 -0.77
CA PRO A 85 -0.29 -14.29 0.35
C PRO A 85 0.72 -15.37 0.76
N SER A 86 1.61 -15.77 -0.16
CA SER A 86 2.66 -16.77 0.09
C SER A 86 3.96 -16.15 0.63
N VAL A 87 4.09 -14.83 0.65
CA VAL A 87 5.32 -14.12 1.01
C VAL A 87 5.23 -13.65 2.47
N ARG A 88 6.29 -13.90 3.24
CA ARG A 88 6.41 -13.46 4.63
C ARG A 88 6.37 -11.92 4.72
N LYS A 89 5.70 -11.38 5.73
CA LYS A 89 5.75 -9.95 6.07
C LYS A 89 7.18 -9.43 6.17
N LEU A 90 7.48 -8.36 5.43
CA LEU A 90 8.78 -7.69 5.45
C LEU A 90 9.03 -6.98 6.80
N SER A 91 10.29 -6.95 7.22
CA SER A 91 10.74 -6.16 8.38
C SER A 91 10.57 -4.66 8.13
N LYS A 92 10.58 -3.85 9.20
CA LYS A 92 10.45 -2.38 9.08
C LYS A 92 11.55 -1.78 8.20
N ILE A 93 12.80 -2.19 8.42
CA ILE A 93 13.94 -1.70 7.64
C ILE A 93 13.87 -2.15 6.17
N ALA A 94 13.50 -3.41 5.91
CA ALA A 94 13.37 -3.90 4.54
C ALA A 94 12.27 -3.15 3.78
N THR A 95 11.13 -2.89 4.44
CA THR A 95 10.02 -2.11 3.87
C THR A 95 10.48 -0.70 3.44
N LEU A 96 11.20 0.01 4.33
CA LEU A 96 11.68 1.36 4.03
C LEU A 96 12.72 1.39 2.90
N LEU A 97 13.63 0.39 2.86
CA LEU A 97 14.61 0.28 1.79
C LEU A 97 13.96 0.00 0.43
N LEU A 98 13.02 -0.94 0.37
CA LEU A 98 12.30 -1.25 -0.86
C LEU A 98 11.47 -0.05 -1.33
N ALA A 99 10.78 0.64 -0.42
CA ALA A 99 10.02 1.85 -0.75
C ALA A 99 10.92 2.94 -1.35
N LYS A 100 12.08 3.22 -0.74
CA LYS A 100 13.06 4.16 -1.29
C LYS A 100 13.48 3.77 -2.70
N ASN A 101 13.89 2.51 -2.89
CA ASN A 101 14.36 2.03 -4.18
C ASN A 101 13.25 2.07 -5.23
N TYR A 102 12.01 1.77 -4.84
CA TYR A 102 10.86 1.83 -5.73
C TYR A 102 10.57 3.26 -6.21
N ILE A 103 10.65 4.26 -5.32
CA ILE A 103 10.55 5.68 -5.71
C ILE A 103 11.62 6.05 -6.74
N LEU A 104 12.88 5.68 -6.49
CA LEU A 104 13.99 5.98 -7.40
C LEU A 104 13.81 5.32 -8.77
N MET A 105 13.40 4.05 -8.79
CA MET A 105 13.14 3.32 -10.03
C MET A 105 12.01 3.96 -10.84
N GLN A 106 10.90 4.34 -10.18
CA GLN A 106 9.79 5.03 -10.87
C GLN A 106 10.22 6.40 -11.40
N ALA A 107 11.02 7.16 -10.65
CA ALA A 107 11.53 8.44 -11.11
C ALA A 107 12.40 8.29 -12.36
N ASN A 108 13.31 7.30 -12.37
CA ASN A 108 14.16 7.01 -13.53
C ASN A 108 13.32 6.56 -14.74
N ALA A 109 12.35 5.66 -14.53
CA ALA A 109 11.47 5.19 -15.60
C ALA A 109 10.67 6.36 -16.23
N LEU A 110 10.19 7.30 -15.42
CA LEU A 110 9.50 8.49 -15.91
C LEU A 110 10.42 9.41 -16.72
N GLU A 111 11.68 9.54 -16.33
CA GLU A 111 12.67 10.34 -17.07
C GLU A 111 13.03 9.71 -18.42
N GLU A 112 13.23 8.39 -18.44
CA GLU A 112 13.48 7.63 -19.67
C GLU A 112 12.31 7.75 -20.65
N LEU A 113 11.07 7.62 -20.16
CA LEU A 113 9.87 7.79 -20.99
C LEU A 113 9.76 9.21 -21.56
N ARG A 114 10.06 10.25 -20.77
CA ARG A 114 10.11 11.63 -21.26
C ARG A 114 11.16 11.80 -22.36
N ARG A 115 12.36 11.24 -22.16
CA ARG A 115 13.44 11.28 -23.16
C ARG A 115 13.04 10.59 -24.47
N LEU A 116 12.39 9.42 -24.39
CA LEU A 116 11.89 8.70 -25.56
C LEU A 116 10.82 9.49 -26.31
N ILE A 117 9.87 10.12 -25.60
CA ILE A 117 8.86 10.98 -26.22
C ILE A 117 9.52 12.16 -26.94
N THR A 118 10.46 12.85 -26.30
CA THR A 118 11.20 13.95 -26.94
C THR A 118 11.97 13.48 -28.16
N TYR A 119 12.59 12.30 -28.11
CA TYR A 119 13.30 11.72 -29.24
C TYR A 119 12.36 11.44 -30.43
N LEU A 120 11.20 10.83 -30.18
CA LEU A 120 10.19 10.57 -31.21
C LEU A 120 9.59 11.86 -31.78
N GLN A 121 9.37 12.87 -30.94
CA GLN A 121 8.89 14.19 -31.39
C GLN A 121 9.94 14.92 -32.22
N ALA A 122 11.22 14.83 -31.84
CA ALA A 122 12.33 15.41 -32.59
C ALA A 122 12.58 14.72 -33.93
N GLN A 123 12.19 13.45 -34.08
CA GLN A 123 12.18 12.76 -35.37
C GLN A 123 11.11 13.28 -36.35
N GLY A 124 10.19 14.13 -35.88
CA GLY A 124 9.10 14.68 -36.68
C GLY A 124 8.13 13.60 -37.22
N PRO A 125 6.97 13.97 -37.76
CA PRO A 125 6.38 13.11 -38.78
C PRO A 125 7.47 12.92 -39.84
N MET A 126 7.78 11.68 -40.23
CA MET A 126 8.62 11.40 -41.39
C MET A 126 8.03 12.23 -42.54
N ALA A 127 8.59 13.41 -42.77
CA ALA A 127 8.15 14.33 -43.80
C ALA A 127 8.65 13.70 -45.07
N MET A 128 7.83 12.79 -45.58
CA MET A 128 8.04 12.14 -46.85
C MET A 128 8.34 13.23 -47.86
N PRO A 129 9.47 13.14 -48.58
CA PRO A 129 9.80 14.16 -49.55
C PRO A 129 8.63 14.29 -50.53
N PRO A 130 8.30 15.51 -50.98
CA PRO A 130 7.20 15.71 -51.91
C PRO A 130 7.42 14.81 -53.14
N GLY A 131 6.46 13.91 -53.41
CA GLY A 131 6.56 12.89 -54.46
C GLY A 131 6.99 11.49 -53.99
N PHE A 132 7.21 11.26 -52.69
CA PHE A 132 7.49 9.92 -52.17
C PHE A 132 6.20 9.08 -52.08
N ASP A 133 6.09 8.07 -52.95
CA ASP A 133 5.00 7.12 -52.93
C ASP A 133 5.25 6.05 -51.84
N LEU A 134 4.59 6.24 -50.68
CA LEU A 134 4.66 5.33 -49.55
C LEU A 134 4.17 3.90 -49.92
N HIS A 135 3.26 3.78 -50.88
CA HIS A 135 2.72 2.49 -51.31
C HIS A 135 3.74 1.71 -52.14
N ALA A 136 4.41 2.38 -53.08
CA ALA A 136 5.50 1.80 -53.87
C ALA A 136 6.72 1.42 -53.00
N ALA A 137 7.05 2.22 -51.99
CA ALA A 137 8.15 1.96 -51.08
C ALA A 137 7.88 0.79 -50.12
N MET A 138 6.62 0.56 -49.72
CA MET A 138 6.25 -0.53 -48.81
C MET A 138 5.97 -1.86 -49.53
N PHE A 139 5.64 -1.82 -50.81
CA PHE A 139 5.37 -3.00 -51.63
C PHE A 139 6.13 -2.94 -52.97
N PRO A 140 7.45 -3.16 -52.96
CA PRO A 140 8.26 -3.14 -54.18
C PRO A 140 7.86 -4.34 -55.06
N GLY A 141 7.14 -4.08 -56.15
CA GLY A 141 6.77 -5.12 -57.12
C GLY A 141 5.37 -5.03 -57.73
N LYS A 142 4.54 -4.05 -57.35
CA LYS A 142 3.19 -3.87 -57.91
C LYS A 142 3.05 -2.54 -58.67
N ALA A 143 3.92 -2.30 -59.66
CA ALA A 143 3.74 -1.19 -60.60
C ALA A 143 2.82 -1.63 -61.73
N LEU A 144 1.51 -1.39 -61.61
CA LEU A 144 0.56 -1.63 -62.71
C LEU A 144 -0.50 -0.52 -62.78
N GLU A 145 -0.36 0.27 -63.84
CA GLU A 145 -1.36 1.01 -64.60
C GLU A 145 -2.15 2.14 -63.89
N ALA A 146 -1.69 3.39 -64.08
CA ALA A 146 -2.59 4.54 -64.11
C ALA A 146 -2.55 5.12 -65.51
N SER A 147 -3.63 4.85 -66.23
CA SER A 147 -3.84 5.03 -67.66
C SER A 147 -3.80 6.50 -68.09
N THR A 148 -3.38 6.66 -69.34
CA THR A 148 -3.41 7.83 -70.21
C THR A 148 -4.74 8.60 -70.16
N LEU A 149 -4.71 9.90 -69.86
CA LEU A 149 -5.74 10.82 -70.35
C LEU A 149 -5.12 12.20 -70.64
N SER A 150 -4.49 12.29 -71.81
CA SER A 150 -4.18 13.56 -72.48
C SER A 150 -5.26 13.76 -73.54
N GLN A 151 -6.27 14.58 -73.25
CA GLN A 151 -7.12 15.18 -74.28
C GLN A 151 -6.88 16.68 -74.26
N ASP A 152 -6.09 17.09 -75.24
CA ASP A 152 -5.78 18.46 -75.61
C ASP A 152 -6.78 18.92 -76.69
N SER A 153 -6.99 20.24 -76.73
CA SER A 153 -7.46 21.08 -77.84
C SER A 153 -8.95 21.50 -77.93
N SER A 154 -9.18 22.70 -77.37
CA SER A 154 -9.80 23.89 -78.01
C SER A 154 -11.32 24.01 -78.23
N PRO A 155 -11.92 25.13 -77.77
CA PRO A 155 -13.13 25.69 -78.34
C PRO A 155 -12.83 27.02 -79.05
N ASP A 156 -12.87 27.06 -80.39
CA ASP A 156 -13.20 28.31 -81.09
C ASP A 156 -13.65 28.04 -82.54
N GLY A 157 -14.76 28.66 -82.95
CA GLY A 157 -15.28 28.56 -84.32
C GLY A 157 -16.77 28.90 -84.46
N PRO A 158 -17.15 30.02 -85.12
CA PRO A 158 -18.51 30.58 -85.06
C PRO A 158 -19.33 30.45 -86.38
N LEU A 159 -20.56 31.01 -86.34
CA LEU A 159 -21.52 31.33 -87.42
C LEU A 159 -22.23 30.19 -88.17
N THR A 160 -23.56 30.09 -88.00
CA THR A 160 -24.58 30.67 -88.91
C THR A 160 -25.95 30.61 -88.28
#